data_AF-A0A934LU91-F1
#
_entry.id   AF-A0A934LU91-F1
#
_cell.length_a   1.000
_cell.length_b   1.000
_cell.length_c   1.000
_cell.angle_alpha   90.00
_cell.angle_beta   90.00
_cell.angle_gamma   90.00
#
_symmetry.space_group_name_H-M   'P 1'
#
loop_
_entity.id
_entity.type
_entity.pdbx_description
1 polymer ?
#
loop_
_entity_poly.entity_id
_entity_poly.type
_entity_poly.pdbx_seq_one_letter_code
_entity_poly.pdbx_strand_id
1 'polypeptide(L)'
;TSQWKTGDQGSAFSLLRFPDGAPPHRYTVQVGLYSRENPNGVDQLVNGIPSGKMITLTTIRAAQTTDNPYSKTPPVPASIQLPAGADGSGILELVGHDAHGGTLNPGQEMRITLYWHLDKSCCETLASTDATLVLRGEDWSVAQPIEAYMQYSLDWHALVVPAEASGPAVLTLESETLAPVTLANYTIEPSDHLFTPPAYDTAVQTEFGGLAVLEGFSVANTTVISPSETVDLTLIWRVSQTPGVSYRVFTHLLNTEGRVIAQDDDTPVNQTRLTTSWVPGEYLVDPYALEFNEEGRDYRGPARLEVGFYDPDTGNRVLAAGGADHIILPVEIAVE
;
A
#
# COMPACT_ATOMS: atom_id res chain seq x y z
N THR A 1 -12.61 12.49 -19.37
CA THR A 1 -11.81 12.90 -20.56
C THR A 1 -12.33 12.30 -21.87
N SER A 2 -13.56 11.77 -21.95
CA SER A 2 -14.11 11.10 -23.14
C SER A 2 -14.28 11.99 -24.39
N GLN A 3 -14.02 13.29 -24.29
CA GLN A 3 -14.07 14.25 -25.39
C GLN A 3 -12.67 14.72 -25.83
N TRP A 4 -11.61 14.24 -25.16
CA TRP A 4 -10.24 14.64 -25.46
C TRP A 4 -9.71 13.81 -26.64
N LYS A 5 -9.02 14.47 -27.57
CA LYS A 5 -8.26 13.84 -28.65
C LYS A 5 -6.77 13.81 -28.30
N THR A 6 -6.04 12.91 -28.93
CA THR A 6 -4.58 12.84 -28.81
C THR A 6 -3.94 14.19 -29.13
N GLY A 7 -3.15 14.72 -28.20
CA GLY A 7 -2.49 16.02 -28.31
C GLY A 7 -3.27 17.20 -27.69
N ASP A 8 -4.51 16.99 -27.26
CA ASP A 8 -5.28 18.03 -26.55
C ASP A 8 -4.62 18.35 -25.20
N GLN A 9 -4.59 19.65 -24.87
CA GLN A 9 -4.12 20.14 -23.59
C GLN A 9 -5.27 20.84 -22.85
N GLY A 10 -5.36 20.61 -21.55
CA GLY A 10 -6.37 21.24 -20.70
C GLY A 10 -5.79 21.63 -19.35
N SER A 11 -6.38 22.63 -18.72
CA SER A 11 -6.09 23.01 -17.34
C SER A 11 -7.27 22.65 -16.45
N ALA A 12 -6.99 22.04 -15.30
CA ALA A 12 -7.97 21.76 -14.28
C ALA A 12 -7.52 22.41 -12.97
N PHE A 13 -8.49 22.95 -12.23
CA PHE A 13 -8.27 23.50 -10.90
C PHE A 13 -9.00 22.62 -9.89
N SER A 14 -8.24 22.04 -8.97
CA SER A 14 -8.77 21.26 -7.86
C SER A 14 -8.47 21.99 -6.56
N LEU A 15 -9.48 22.15 -5.72
CA LEU A 15 -9.29 22.67 -4.37
C LEU A 15 -9.09 21.51 -3.41
N LEU A 16 -7.85 21.33 -2.95
CA LEU A 16 -7.53 20.39 -1.88
C LEU A 16 -7.79 21.08 -0.54
N ARG A 17 -8.74 20.55 0.24
CA ARG A 17 -9.03 21.05 1.59
C ARG A 17 -8.49 20.03 2.59
N PHE A 18 -7.62 20.48 3.48
CA PHE A 18 -7.34 19.70 4.68
C PHE A 18 -8.59 19.65 5.56
N PRO A 19 -8.86 18.52 6.21
CA PRO A 19 -9.83 18.52 7.28
C PRO A 19 -9.35 19.46 8.40
N ASP A 20 -10.30 20.07 9.09
CA ASP A 20 -9.97 20.87 10.28
C ASP A 20 -9.24 19.97 11.30
N GLY A 21 -8.31 20.55 12.07
CA GLY A 21 -7.49 19.79 13.02
C GLY A 21 -6.42 18.88 12.39
N ALA A 22 -6.25 18.84 11.07
CA ALA A 22 -5.19 18.03 10.44
C ALA A 22 -3.81 18.33 11.07
N PRO A 23 -2.98 17.30 11.32
CA PRO A 23 -1.64 17.50 11.87
C PRO A 23 -0.83 18.49 11.00
N PRO A 24 -0.07 19.44 11.58
CA PRO A 24 0.72 20.42 10.85
C PRO A 24 2.02 19.84 10.23
N HIS A 25 1.91 18.65 9.63
CA HIS A 25 2.98 17.92 8.94
C HIS A 25 3.23 18.48 7.54
N ARG A 26 4.26 17.92 6.90
CA ARG A 26 4.51 18.08 5.47
C ARG A 26 3.80 16.96 4.72
N TYR A 27 2.97 17.34 3.75
CA TYR A 27 2.20 16.42 2.92
C TYR A 27 2.64 16.53 1.48
N THR A 28 2.84 15.38 0.83
CA THR A 28 3.10 15.31 -0.60
C THR A 28 1.79 15.44 -1.35
N VAL A 29 1.74 16.34 -2.32
CA VAL A 29 0.62 16.46 -3.24
C VAL A 29 0.95 15.66 -4.48
N GLN A 30 0.15 14.63 -4.74
CA GLN A 30 0.27 13.81 -5.93
C GLN A 30 -1.01 13.92 -6.77
N VAL A 31 -0.88 13.67 -8.07
CA VAL A 31 -2.01 13.56 -9.00
C VAL A 31 -1.91 12.25 -9.76
N GLY A 32 -3.03 11.53 -9.82
CA GLY A 32 -3.22 10.37 -10.68
C GLY A 32 -4.44 10.61 -11.56
N LEU A 33 -4.43 10.01 -12.75
CA LEU A 33 -5.61 9.93 -13.61
C LEU A 33 -6.20 8.54 -13.42
N TYR A 34 -7.52 8.45 -13.26
CA TYR A 34 -8.22 7.17 -13.12
C TYR A 34 -9.53 7.20 -13.88
N SER A 35 -10.07 6.02 -14.17
CA SER A 35 -11.42 5.87 -14.72
C SER A 35 -12.30 5.17 -13.68
N ARG A 36 -13.62 5.19 -13.90
CA ARG A 36 -14.54 4.46 -13.02
C ARG A 36 -14.31 2.94 -13.08
N GLU A 37 -13.87 2.45 -14.23
CA GLU A 37 -13.57 1.03 -14.49
C GLU A 37 -12.18 0.64 -13.98
N ASN A 38 -11.24 1.58 -13.91
CA ASN A 38 -9.90 1.41 -13.36
C ASN A 38 -9.64 2.45 -12.26
N PRO A 39 -10.16 2.22 -11.03
CA PRO A 39 -10.03 3.16 -9.92
C PRO A 39 -8.58 3.26 -9.40
N ASN A 40 -7.73 2.28 -9.72
CA ASN A 40 -6.32 2.26 -9.34
C ASN A 40 -5.46 3.21 -10.17
N GLY A 41 -6.05 3.87 -11.17
CA GLY A 41 -5.34 4.83 -12.02
C GLY A 41 -4.79 4.21 -13.30
N VAL A 42 -4.52 5.09 -14.26
CA VAL A 42 -3.88 4.79 -15.54
C VAL A 42 -2.38 5.01 -15.42
N ASP A 43 -1.62 4.25 -16.20
CA ASP A 43 -0.17 4.33 -16.19
C ASP A 43 0.31 5.68 -16.74
N GLN A 44 1.25 6.28 -16.01
CA GLN A 44 2.11 7.31 -16.53
C GLN A 44 3.14 6.65 -17.44
N LEU A 45 3.17 7.05 -18.71
CA LEU A 45 4.16 6.56 -19.66
C LEU A 45 5.38 7.49 -19.71
N VAL A 46 6.57 6.94 -19.53
CA VAL A 46 7.84 7.61 -19.81
C VAL A 46 8.47 6.90 -21.01
N ASN A 47 8.57 7.60 -22.14
CA ASN A 47 9.01 7.01 -23.42
C ASN A 47 8.19 5.77 -23.86
N GLY A 48 6.89 5.76 -23.57
CA GLY A 48 5.99 4.64 -23.90
C GLY A 48 5.99 3.51 -22.88
N ILE A 49 6.77 3.61 -21.80
CA ILE A 49 6.90 2.58 -20.77
C ILE A 49 6.12 2.99 -19.51
N PRO A 50 5.21 2.14 -18.99
CA PRO A 50 4.57 2.36 -17.68
C PRO A 50 5.59 2.62 -16.57
N SER A 51 5.47 3.76 -15.89
CA SER A 51 6.44 4.25 -14.90
C SER A 51 5.77 4.71 -13.60
N GLY A 52 4.69 4.03 -13.21
CA GLY A 52 3.85 4.38 -12.06
C GLY A 52 2.55 5.08 -12.46
N LYS A 53 1.70 5.37 -11.48
CA LYS A 53 0.34 5.92 -11.71
C LYS A 53 0.11 7.29 -11.08
N MET A 54 1.07 7.77 -10.29
CA MET A 54 0.99 9.00 -9.52
C MET A 54 2.17 9.92 -9.86
N ILE A 55 1.87 11.19 -10.11
CA ILE A 55 2.87 12.24 -10.31
C ILE A 55 2.93 13.10 -9.06
N THR A 56 4.11 13.20 -8.46
CA THR A 56 4.35 14.14 -7.35
C THR A 56 4.45 15.57 -7.90
N LEU A 57 3.59 16.46 -7.39
CA LEU A 57 3.54 17.86 -7.81
C LEU A 57 4.38 18.76 -6.91
N THR A 58 4.24 18.61 -5.58
CA THR A 58 4.91 19.46 -4.59
C THR A 58 4.74 18.88 -3.18
N THR A 59 5.36 19.52 -2.19
CA THR A 59 5.10 19.29 -0.77
C THR A 59 4.51 20.56 -0.16
N ILE A 60 3.42 20.41 0.60
CA ILE A 60 2.78 21.50 1.33
C ILE A 60 2.86 21.23 2.84
N ARG A 61 2.76 22.30 3.64
CA ARG A 61 2.63 22.18 5.10
C ARG A 61 1.22 22.60 5.49
N ALA A 62 0.50 21.74 6.21
CA ALA A 62 -0.80 22.13 6.73
C ALA A 62 -0.61 23.20 7.82
N ALA A 63 -1.39 24.27 7.74
CA ALA A 63 -1.48 25.23 8.83
C ALA A 63 -2.32 24.60 9.95
N GLN A 64 -1.90 24.77 11.20
CA GLN A 64 -2.72 24.36 12.33
C GLN A 64 -4.01 25.18 12.34
N THR A 65 -5.16 24.51 12.44
CA THR A 65 -6.44 25.18 12.63
C THR A 65 -6.92 24.97 14.06
N THR A 66 -7.72 25.92 14.52
CA THR A 66 -8.32 25.93 15.86
C THR A 66 -9.78 25.51 15.84
N ASP A 67 -10.32 25.29 14.64
CA ASP A 67 -11.71 24.95 14.41
C ASP A 67 -11.97 23.52 14.88
N ASN A 68 -13.12 23.33 15.52
CA ASN A 68 -13.55 22.02 15.96
C ASN A 68 -13.93 21.17 14.72
N PRO A 69 -13.17 20.11 14.39
CA PRO A 69 -13.44 19.29 13.21
C PRO A 69 -14.72 18.45 13.32
N TYR A 70 -15.29 18.33 14.52
CA TYR A 70 -16.44 17.46 14.83
C TYR A 70 -17.78 18.00 14.34
N SER A 71 -17.79 19.17 13.68
CA SER A 71 -19.04 19.75 13.16
C SER A 71 -19.66 18.96 11.99
N LYS A 72 -18.91 18.04 11.36
CA LYS A 72 -19.35 17.33 10.14
C LYS A 72 -19.36 15.80 10.21
N THR A 73 -18.54 15.18 11.06
CA THR A 73 -18.49 13.72 11.24
C THR A 73 -18.40 13.41 12.74
N PRO A 74 -19.43 12.84 13.37
CA PRO A 74 -19.40 12.57 14.80
C PRO A 74 -18.49 11.36 15.07
N PRO A 75 -17.44 11.50 15.90
CA PRO A 75 -16.58 10.38 16.30
C PRO A 75 -17.31 9.46 17.28
N VAL A 76 -16.81 8.23 17.49
CA VAL A 76 -17.20 7.42 18.64
C VAL A 76 -16.70 8.14 19.90
N PRO A 77 -17.58 8.58 20.81
CA PRO A 77 -17.15 9.36 21.97
C PRO A 77 -16.35 8.49 22.96
N ALA A 78 -15.25 9.02 23.49
CA ALA A 78 -14.38 8.31 24.43
C ALA A 78 -14.19 9.05 25.76
N SER A 79 -14.10 10.39 25.74
CA SER A 79 -13.84 11.27 26.91
C SER A 79 -12.78 10.72 27.86
N ILE A 80 -11.63 10.30 27.31
CA ILE A 80 -10.49 9.78 28.08
C ILE A 80 -9.54 10.94 28.33
N GLN A 81 -9.09 11.12 29.58
CA GLN A 81 -8.16 12.18 29.95
C GLN A 81 -6.78 11.60 30.28
N LEU A 82 -5.76 12.26 29.74
CA LEU A 82 -4.34 11.94 29.93
C LEU A 82 -3.61 13.17 30.46
N PRO A 83 -2.62 12.99 31.37
CA PRO A 83 -1.68 14.06 31.69
C PRO A 83 -0.91 14.51 30.45
N ALA A 84 -0.69 15.82 30.33
CA ALA A 84 0.07 16.42 29.25
C ALA A 84 0.99 17.55 29.73
N GLY A 85 2.05 17.82 28.97
CA GLY A 85 3.03 18.86 29.28
C GLY A 85 4.18 18.35 30.14
N ALA A 86 5.30 19.08 30.15
CA ALA A 86 6.53 18.64 30.80
C ALA A 86 6.42 18.49 32.33
N ASP A 87 5.47 19.19 32.95
CA ASP A 87 5.16 19.11 34.39
C ASP A 87 3.88 18.31 34.68
N GLY A 88 3.22 17.75 33.66
CA GLY A 88 1.97 17.01 33.76
C GLY A 88 0.76 17.87 34.19
N SER A 89 0.86 19.20 34.15
CA SER A 89 -0.23 20.11 34.53
C SER A 89 -1.34 20.22 33.48
N GLY A 90 -1.06 19.79 32.26
CA GLY A 90 -2.01 19.74 31.16
C GLY A 90 -2.92 18.54 31.20
N ILE A 91 -4.08 18.73 30.57
CA ILE A 91 -5.02 17.65 30.29
C ILE A 91 -5.15 17.55 28.77
N LEU A 92 -4.78 16.39 28.25
CA LEU A 92 -5.07 15.94 26.91
C LEU A 92 -6.31 15.05 26.95
N GLU A 93 -7.37 15.43 26.25
CA GLU A 93 -8.62 14.69 26.21
C GLU A 93 -8.81 14.00 24.84
N LEU A 94 -8.98 12.68 24.84
CA LEU A 94 -9.51 11.96 23.69
C LEU A 94 -11.01 12.20 23.63
N VAL A 95 -11.44 13.04 22.71
CA VAL A 95 -12.85 13.37 22.48
C VAL A 95 -13.56 12.20 21.77
N GLY A 96 -12.86 11.52 20.87
CA GLY A 96 -13.35 10.30 20.25
C GLY A 96 -12.37 9.61 19.30
N HIS A 97 -12.85 8.59 18.58
CA HIS A 97 -12.09 7.84 17.57
C HIS A 97 -13.00 7.30 16.45
N ASP A 98 -12.41 6.85 15.34
CA ASP A 98 -13.10 6.14 14.25
C ASP A 98 -12.87 4.61 14.27
N ALA A 99 -12.23 4.07 15.31
CA ALA A 99 -12.08 2.64 15.47
C ALA A 99 -13.45 1.95 15.66
N HIS A 100 -13.73 0.91 14.85
CA HIS A 100 -15.02 0.21 14.84
C HIS A 100 -14.93 -1.31 15.06
N GLY A 101 -13.72 -1.85 15.19
CA GLY A 101 -13.51 -3.30 15.25
C GLY A 101 -13.82 -4.01 13.94
N GLY A 102 -13.65 -5.33 13.91
CA GLY A 102 -13.96 -6.16 12.73
C GLY A 102 -12.88 -7.17 12.40
N THR A 103 -12.83 -7.58 11.14
CA THR A 103 -11.84 -8.55 10.65
C THR A 103 -10.72 -7.82 9.91
N LEU A 104 -9.47 -8.22 10.16
CA LEU A 104 -8.29 -7.75 9.46
C LEU A 104 -7.50 -8.94 8.92
N ASN A 105 -6.67 -8.71 7.91
CA ASN A 105 -5.73 -9.70 7.40
C ASN A 105 -4.29 -9.37 7.83
N PRO A 106 -3.39 -10.36 7.91
CA PRO A 106 -1.98 -10.10 8.11
C PRO A 106 -1.41 -9.20 7.03
N GLY A 107 -0.46 -8.33 7.37
CA GLY A 107 0.09 -7.32 6.48
C GLY A 107 -0.84 -6.15 6.13
N GLN A 108 -2.12 -6.21 6.50
CA GLN A 108 -3.06 -5.13 6.20
C GLN A 108 -2.70 -3.87 6.99
N GLU A 109 -2.72 -2.71 6.32
CA GLU A 109 -2.67 -1.41 6.98
C GLU A 109 -4.06 -1.04 7.53
N MET A 110 -4.14 -0.84 8.84
CA MET A 110 -5.31 -0.29 9.52
C MET A 110 -5.09 1.19 9.77
N ARG A 111 -6.00 2.03 9.27
CA ARG A 111 -5.99 3.47 9.52
C ARG A 111 -6.95 3.83 10.64
N ILE A 112 -6.45 4.55 11.63
CA ILE A 112 -7.21 5.04 12.78
C ILE A 112 -7.02 6.54 12.91
N THR A 113 -8.11 7.26 13.07
CA THR A 113 -8.12 8.67 13.45
C THR A 113 -8.53 8.79 14.92
N LEU A 114 -7.64 9.37 15.71
CA LEU A 114 -7.95 9.81 17.06
C LEU A 114 -8.26 11.30 17.04
N TYR A 115 -9.17 11.71 17.91
CA TYR A 115 -9.71 13.06 17.96
C TYR A 115 -9.40 13.66 19.32
N TRP A 116 -8.47 14.59 19.36
CA TRP A 116 -7.92 15.14 20.59
C TRP A 116 -8.43 16.56 20.87
N HIS A 117 -8.47 16.90 22.16
CA HIS A 117 -8.59 18.26 22.65
C HIS A 117 -7.53 18.53 23.71
N LEU A 118 -6.67 19.51 23.46
CA LEU A 118 -5.62 19.96 24.37
C LEU A 118 -5.91 21.38 24.86
N ASP A 119 -5.98 21.55 26.19
CA ASP A 119 -6.20 22.89 26.78
C ASP A 119 -5.02 23.83 26.47
N LYS A 120 -5.33 25.08 26.11
CA LYS A 120 -4.35 26.13 25.80
C LYS A 120 -3.39 26.42 26.96
N SER A 121 -3.77 26.08 28.18
CA SER A 121 -3.01 26.37 29.39
C SER A 121 -1.75 25.51 29.56
N CYS A 122 -1.59 24.41 28.80
CA CYS A 122 -0.61 23.37 29.16
C CYS A 122 0.65 23.24 28.30
N CYS A 123 0.63 23.60 27.01
CA CYS A 123 1.72 23.34 26.06
C CYS A 123 1.83 24.46 25.00
N GLU A 124 2.98 24.64 24.35
CA GLU A 124 3.17 25.70 23.35
C GLU A 124 2.54 25.38 21.97
N THR A 125 2.58 24.12 21.50
CA THR A 125 1.96 23.70 20.22
C THR A 125 1.59 22.22 20.11
N LEU A 126 2.39 21.32 20.70
CA LEU A 126 2.25 19.86 20.69
C LEU A 126 2.22 19.36 22.14
N ALA A 127 1.34 18.40 22.43
CA ALA A 127 1.25 17.76 23.72
C ALA A 127 2.50 16.91 23.98
N SER A 128 3.11 17.08 25.14
CA SER A 128 4.08 16.11 25.66
C SER A 128 3.30 15.02 26.41
N THR A 129 3.28 13.80 25.89
CA THR A 129 2.60 12.64 26.50
C THR A 129 3.39 11.36 26.23
N ASP A 130 3.24 10.36 27.09
CA ASP A 130 3.77 9.01 26.94
C ASP A 130 2.77 8.05 26.29
N ALA A 131 1.59 8.55 25.93
CA ALA A 131 0.52 7.72 25.41
C ALA A 131 0.88 7.07 24.07
N THR A 132 0.44 5.83 23.91
CA THR A 132 0.64 5.03 22.71
C THR A 132 -0.67 4.37 22.29
N LEU A 133 -0.91 4.34 20.98
CA LEU A 133 -1.95 3.53 20.38
C LEU A 133 -1.37 2.14 20.10
N VAL A 134 -1.94 1.11 20.69
CA VAL A 134 -1.41 -0.25 20.63
C VAL A 134 -2.45 -1.22 20.09
N LEU A 135 -2.14 -1.90 18.99
CA LEU A 135 -2.87 -3.09 18.54
C LEU A 135 -2.13 -4.33 19.03
N ARG A 136 -2.80 -5.17 19.82
CA ARG A 136 -2.19 -6.31 20.51
C ARG A 136 -2.97 -7.60 20.24
N GLY A 137 -2.26 -8.65 19.83
CA GLY A 137 -2.75 -10.03 19.82
C GLY A 137 -2.15 -10.85 20.97
N GLU A 138 -2.19 -12.18 20.85
CA GLU A 138 -1.67 -13.10 21.89
C GLU A 138 -0.16 -12.92 22.12
N ASP A 139 0.63 -13.03 21.06
CA ASP A 139 2.10 -13.03 21.13
C ASP A 139 2.76 -11.88 20.35
N TRP A 140 1.97 -10.92 19.88
CA TRP A 140 2.43 -9.82 19.05
C TRP A 140 1.74 -8.50 19.41
N SER A 141 2.42 -7.39 19.13
CA SER A 141 1.83 -6.06 19.22
C SER A 141 2.52 -5.07 18.30
N VAL A 142 1.77 -4.11 17.79
CA VAL A 142 2.28 -2.93 17.10
C VAL A 142 1.80 -1.68 17.84
N ALA A 143 2.70 -0.73 18.04
CA ALA A 143 2.42 0.49 18.78
C ALA A 143 2.91 1.72 18.02
N GLN A 144 2.16 2.81 18.11
CA GLN A 144 2.56 4.13 17.61
C GLN A 144 2.36 5.19 18.70
N PRO A 145 3.27 6.18 18.83
CA PRO A 145 3.11 7.27 19.78
C PRO A 145 1.98 8.20 19.35
N ILE A 146 1.28 8.78 20.32
CA ILE A 146 0.22 9.77 20.09
C ILE A 146 0.82 11.13 19.74
N GLU A 147 0.25 11.81 18.74
CA GLU A 147 0.60 13.18 18.36
C GLU A 147 -0.62 14.10 18.43
N ALA A 148 -0.76 14.82 19.53
CA ALA A 148 -1.87 15.75 19.75
C ALA A 148 -1.41 17.21 19.78
N TYR A 149 -2.11 18.08 19.05
CA TYR A 149 -1.76 19.50 18.93
C TYR A 149 -2.74 20.37 19.72
N MET A 150 -2.35 21.62 20.02
CA MET A 150 -3.20 22.55 20.79
C MET A 150 -4.63 22.69 20.24
N GLN A 151 -5.59 22.85 21.15
CA GLN A 151 -7.01 22.86 20.87
C GLN A 151 -7.46 21.53 20.26
N TYR A 152 -8.21 21.55 19.16
CA TYR A 152 -8.67 20.34 18.50
C TYR A 152 -7.67 19.89 17.44
N SER A 153 -7.30 18.62 17.48
CA SER A 153 -6.45 18.01 16.47
C SER A 153 -6.89 16.61 16.13
N LEU A 154 -6.72 16.25 14.86
CA LEU A 154 -6.72 14.89 14.39
C LEU A 154 -5.34 14.30 14.62
N ASP A 155 -5.30 13.02 14.92
CA ASP A 155 -4.09 12.23 15.01
C ASP A 155 -4.30 10.97 14.17
N TRP A 156 -3.45 10.80 13.14
CA TRP A 156 -3.62 9.80 12.10
C TRP A 156 -2.60 8.69 12.27
N HIS A 157 -3.10 7.49 12.50
CA HIS A 157 -2.30 6.30 12.64
C HIS A 157 -2.50 5.36 11.47
N ALA A 158 -1.41 4.74 11.03
CA ALA A 158 -1.38 3.69 10.03
C ALA A 158 -0.61 2.50 10.63
N LEU A 159 -1.35 1.55 11.21
CA LEU A 159 -0.80 0.37 11.87
C LEU A 159 -0.82 -0.81 10.89
N VAL A 160 0.34 -1.37 10.58
CA VAL A 160 0.43 -2.60 9.76
C VAL A 160 0.29 -3.81 10.68
N VAL A 161 -0.70 -4.66 10.40
CA VAL A 161 -0.87 -5.94 11.09
C VAL A 161 0.34 -6.83 10.78
N PRO A 162 1.06 -7.39 11.77
CA PRO A 162 2.21 -8.26 11.50
C PRO A 162 1.86 -9.44 10.59
N ALA A 163 2.80 -9.85 9.74
CA ALA A 163 2.59 -10.91 8.74
C ALA A 163 2.21 -12.28 9.33
N GLU A 164 2.68 -12.57 10.54
CA GLU A 164 2.42 -13.83 11.27
C GLU A 164 1.22 -13.71 12.25
N ALA A 165 0.54 -12.55 12.29
CA ALA A 165 -0.55 -12.32 13.23
C ALA A 165 -1.76 -13.19 12.89
N SER A 166 -2.43 -13.71 13.91
CA SER A 166 -3.73 -14.37 13.76
C SER A 166 -4.53 -14.28 15.06
N GLY A 167 -5.83 -14.55 14.97
CA GLY A 167 -6.70 -14.67 16.14
C GLY A 167 -7.18 -13.32 16.71
N PRO A 168 -7.71 -13.31 17.95
CA PRO A 168 -8.23 -12.09 18.57
C PRO A 168 -7.16 -11.03 18.77
N ALA A 169 -7.50 -9.78 18.48
CA ALA A 169 -6.66 -8.61 18.73
C ALA A 169 -7.47 -7.46 19.34
N VAL A 170 -6.82 -6.62 20.13
CA VAL A 170 -7.45 -5.47 20.79
C VAL A 170 -6.66 -4.22 20.48
N LEU A 171 -7.34 -3.18 20.03
CA LEU A 171 -6.79 -1.83 19.91
C LEU A 171 -7.03 -1.08 21.21
N THR A 172 -5.95 -0.57 21.80
CA THR A 172 -5.96 0.10 23.10
C THR A 172 -5.19 1.41 23.06
N LEU A 173 -5.57 2.33 23.92
CA LEU A 173 -4.78 3.50 24.31
C LEU A 173 -4.09 3.18 25.64
N GLU A 174 -2.76 3.21 25.65
CA GLU A 174 -1.92 2.86 26.81
C GLU A 174 -1.02 4.05 27.20
N SER A 175 -0.76 4.23 28.50
CA SER A 175 0.19 5.20 29.06
C SER A 175 0.68 4.69 30.42
N GLU A 176 1.82 5.14 30.95
CA GLU A 176 2.31 4.75 32.28
C GLU A 176 1.32 5.12 33.39
N THR A 177 0.53 6.16 33.17
CA THR A 177 -0.45 6.68 34.14
C THR A 177 -1.88 6.22 33.89
N LEU A 178 -2.13 5.54 32.76
CA LEU A 178 -3.46 5.09 32.33
C LEU A 178 -3.49 3.57 32.17
N ALA A 179 -4.40 2.91 32.88
CA ALA A 179 -4.70 1.52 32.60
C ALA A 179 -5.18 1.36 31.14
N PRO A 180 -4.73 0.35 30.37
CA PRO A 180 -5.09 0.21 28.96
C PRO A 180 -6.59 0.39 28.70
N VAL A 181 -6.94 1.34 27.83
CA VAL A 181 -8.33 1.60 27.45
C VAL A 181 -8.62 1.00 26.08
N THR A 182 -9.51 0.03 26.02
CA THR A 182 -9.95 -0.59 24.76
C THR A 182 -10.75 0.39 23.91
N LEU A 183 -10.30 0.61 22.67
CA LEU A 183 -11.00 1.39 21.66
C LEU A 183 -11.81 0.49 20.71
N ALA A 184 -11.27 -0.68 20.36
CA ALA A 184 -11.93 -1.65 19.47
C ALA A 184 -11.36 -3.06 19.63
N ASN A 185 -12.15 -4.07 19.24
CA ASN A 185 -11.73 -5.47 19.17
C ASN A 185 -11.75 -5.94 17.71
N TYR A 186 -10.75 -6.72 17.35
CA TYR A 186 -10.55 -7.26 16.01
C TYR A 186 -10.34 -8.77 16.05
N THR A 187 -10.56 -9.41 14.90
CA THR A 187 -10.10 -10.77 14.62
C THR A 187 -9.17 -10.70 13.42
N ILE A 188 -7.97 -11.26 13.55
CA ILE A 188 -7.02 -11.39 12.45
C ILE A 188 -7.22 -12.76 11.79
N GLU A 189 -7.53 -12.77 10.50
CA GLU A 189 -7.62 -14.01 9.73
C GLU A 189 -6.25 -14.70 9.66
N PRO A 190 -6.18 -16.04 9.80
CA PRO A 190 -4.95 -16.76 9.59
C PRO A 190 -4.53 -16.71 8.11
N SER A 191 -3.23 -16.73 7.85
CA SER A 191 -2.68 -16.89 6.51
C SER A 191 -2.12 -18.30 6.33
N ASP A 192 -2.40 -18.89 5.17
CA ASP A 192 -1.76 -20.13 4.77
C ASP A 192 -0.39 -19.81 4.14
N HIS A 193 0.67 -20.38 4.71
CA HIS A 193 2.04 -20.20 4.25
C HIS A 193 2.59 -21.51 3.68
N LEU A 194 3.21 -21.44 2.51
CA LEU A 194 3.82 -22.60 1.85
C LEU A 194 5.34 -22.57 2.03
N PHE A 195 5.92 -23.52 2.75
CA PHE A 195 7.38 -23.59 2.96
C PHE A 195 8.08 -24.67 2.14
N THR A 196 7.32 -25.43 1.35
CA THR A 196 7.87 -26.43 0.44
C THR A 196 7.95 -25.84 -0.97
N PRO A 197 9.09 -25.94 -1.67
CA PRO A 197 9.24 -25.40 -3.02
C PRO A 197 8.15 -25.93 -3.96
N PRO A 198 7.34 -25.06 -4.58
CA PRO A 198 6.41 -25.44 -5.65
C PRO A 198 7.15 -25.94 -6.88
N ALA A 199 6.46 -26.70 -7.73
CA ALA A 199 6.96 -27.03 -9.07
C ALA A 199 6.84 -25.81 -10.00
N TYR A 200 7.77 -25.70 -10.94
CA TYR A 200 7.79 -24.73 -12.03
C TYR A 200 8.56 -25.31 -13.21
N ASP A 201 8.34 -24.78 -14.41
CA ASP A 201 8.93 -25.33 -15.64
C ASP A 201 10.33 -24.77 -15.91
N THR A 202 10.54 -23.48 -15.65
CA THR A 202 11.81 -22.79 -15.96
C THR A 202 12.37 -22.09 -14.73
N ALA A 203 13.60 -22.42 -14.37
CA ALA A 203 14.33 -21.78 -13.28
C ALA A 203 14.87 -20.40 -13.69
N VAL A 204 14.87 -19.45 -12.75
CA VAL A 204 15.41 -18.10 -12.95
C VAL A 204 16.41 -17.73 -11.86
N GLN A 205 16.04 -17.91 -10.59
CA GLN A 205 16.88 -17.66 -9.40
C GLN A 205 17.44 -16.23 -9.31
N THR A 206 16.58 -15.21 -9.45
CA THR A 206 16.99 -13.80 -9.33
C THR A 206 16.42 -13.15 -8.07
N GLU A 207 17.28 -12.49 -7.28
CA GLU A 207 16.89 -11.70 -6.11
C GLU A 207 16.45 -10.29 -6.50
N PHE A 208 15.41 -9.78 -5.83
CA PHE A 208 14.92 -8.41 -5.94
C PHE A 208 15.07 -7.68 -4.60
N GLY A 209 16.08 -6.82 -4.48
CA GLY A 209 16.24 -5.88 -3.37
C GLY A 209 16.14 -6.47 -1.95
N GLY A 210 16.50 -7.74 -1.76
CA GLY A 210 16.30 -8.47 -0.50
C GLY A 210 14.85 -8.79 -0.14
N LEU A 211 13.88 -8.42 -0.99
CA LEU A 211 12.44 -8.67 -0.81
C LEU A 211 12.10 -10.13 -1.05
N ALA A 212 12.40 -10.64 -2.25
CA ALA A 212 12.18 -12.02 -2.64
C ALA A 212 13.13 -12.46 -3.74
N VAL A 213 13.23 -13.76 -3.92
CA VAL A 213 13.90 -14.42 -5.05
C VAL A 213 12.83 -14.95 -5.98
N LEU A 214 12.88 -14.61 -7.27
CA LEU A 214 12.13 -15.35 -8.29
C LEU A 214 12.83 -16.68 -8.54
N GLU A 215 12.28 -17.76 -8.02
CA GLU A 215 12.85 -19.10 -8.17
C GLU A 215 12.67 -19.61 -9.60
N GLY A 216 11.49 -19.39 -10.17
CA GLY A 216 11.15 -19.80 -11.52
C GLY A 216 9.77 -19.36 -11.94
N PHE A 217 9.36 -19.82 -13.12
CA PHE A 217 8.04 -19.54 -13.68
C PHE A 217 7.55 -20.67 -14.60
N SER A 218 6.26 -20.60 -14.92
CA SER A 218 5.58 -21.44 -15.91
C SER A 218 4.70 -20.57 -16.80
N VAL A 219 4.63 -20.91 -18.09
CA VAL A 219 3.66 -20.33 -19.05
C VAL A 219 2.76 -21.45 -19.52
N ALA A 220 1.45 -21.30 -19.38
CA ALA A 220 0.53 -22.39 -19.66
C ALA A 220 0.46 -22.74 -21.17
N ASN A 221 0.26 -24.03 -21.46
CA ASN A 221 -0.13 -24.62 -22.76
C ASN A 221 0.85 -24.48 -23.94
N THR A 222 1.37 -23.30 -24.24
CA THR A 222 2.16 -23.02 -25.45
C THR A 222 2.85 -21.66 -25.39
N THR A 223 3.99 -21.53 -26.07
CA THR A 223 4.65 -20.24 -26.30
C THR A 223 4.20 -19.56 -27.60
N VAL A 224 3.28 -20.17 -28.34
CA VAL A 224 2.62 -19.58 -29.52
C VAL A 224 1.18 -19.23 -29.13
N ILE A 225 0.80 -17.96 -29.24
CA ILE A 225 -0.47 -17.45 -28.75
C ILE A 225 -1.15 -16.54 -29.78
N SER A 226 -2.48 -16.62 -29.87
CA SER A 226 -3.25 -15.64 -30.64
C SER A 226 -3.59 -14.42 -29.78
N PRO A 227 -3.64 -13.19 -30.33
CA PRO A 227 -4.07 -12.01 -29.56
C PRO A 227 -5.51 -12.04 -29.02
N SER A 228 -6.31 -13.05 -29.36
CA SER A 228 -7.61 -13.30 -28.75
C SER A 228 -7.55 -14.14 -27.47
N GLU A 229 -6.37 -14.67 -27.13
CA GLU A 229 -6.10 -15.51 -25.96
C GLU A 229 -5.32 -14.74 -24.90
N THR A 230 -5.24 -15.29 -23.68
CA THR A 230 -4.49 -14.72 -22.56
C THR A 230 -3.16 -15.43 -22.39
N VAL A 231 -2.10 -14.68 -22.10
CA VAL A 231 -0.84 -15.29 -21.67
C VAL A 231 -0.95 -15.59 -20.18
N ASP A 232 -1.16 -16.87 -19.86
CA ASP A 232 -1.24 -17.32 -18.47
C ASP A 232 0.17 -17.59 -17.94
N LEU A 233 0.66 -16.68 -17.11
CA LEU A 233 1.99 -16.72 -16.47
C LEU A 233 1.82 -17.08 -14.99
N THR A 234 2.66 -17.97 -14.48
CA THR A 234 2.76 -18.23 -13.03
C THR A 234 4.19 -18.02 -12.59
N LEU A 235 4.38 -17.14 -11.60
CA LEU A 235 5.66 -16.83 -10.99
C LEU A 235 5.78 -17.55 -9.65
N ILE A 236 6.97 -18.07 -9.35
CA ILE A 236 7.27 -18.68 -8.06
C ILE A 236 8.26 -17.82 -7.30
N TRP A 237 7.78 -17.14 -6.27
CA TRP A 237 8.60 -16.31 -5.40
C TRP A 237 8.99 -17.06 -4.14
N ARG A 238 10.24 -16.93 -3.70
CA ARG A 238 10.65 -17.25 -2.33
C ARG A 238 10.93 -15.97 -1.56
N VAL A 239 10.20 -15.76 -0.48
CA VAL A 239 10.31 -14.55 0.34
C VAL A 239 11.64 -14.55 1.08
N SER A 240 12.35 -13.43 1.02
CA SER A 240 13.64 -13.26 1.69
C SER A 240 13.48 -12.52 3.02
N GLN A 241 12.60 -11.52 3.07
CA GLN A 241 12.25 -10.77 4.29
C GLN A 241 10.80 -10.32 4.22
N THR A 242 10.16 -10.06 5.38
CA THR A 242 8.85 -9.39 5.43
C THR A 242 9.01 -7.93 4.96
N PRO A 243 8.43 -7.54 3.81
CA PRO A 243 8.45 -6.18 3.31
C PRO A 243 7.67 -5.22 4.22
N GLY A 244 8.20 -4.02 4.43
CA GLY A 244 7.49 -2.93 5.11
C GLY A 244 6.60 -2.08 4.17
N VAL A 245 6.58 -2.41 2.88
CA VAL A 245 5.82 -1.71 1.83
C VAL A 245 4.99 -2.75 1.08
N SER A 246 3.74 -2.41 0.77
CA SER A 246 2.86 -3.28 0.00
C SER A 246 3.09 -3.10 -1.51
N TYR A 247 4.22 -3.61 -2.00
CA TYR A 247 4.57 -3.64 -3.41
C TYR A 247 3.54 -4.40 -4.27
N ARG A 248 3.43 -3.97 -5.53
CA ARG A 248 2.79 -4.71 -6.62
C ARG A 248 3.84 -5.34 -7.50
N VAL A 249 3.48 -6.46 -8.13
CA VAL A 249 4.26 -7.06 -9.20
C VAL A 249 3.69 -6.55 -10.52
N PHE A 250 4.58 -6.18 -11.43
CA PHE A 250 4.20 -5.91 -12.81
C PHE A 250 4.66 -7.05 -13.70
N THR A 251 3.81 -7.42 -14.64
CA THR A 251 4.14 -8.40 -15.69
C THR A 251 3.77 -7.81 -17.02
N HIS A 252 4.73 -7.68 -17.92
CA HIS A 252 4.48 -7.13 -19.25
C HIS A 252 4.93 -8.11 -20.33
N LEU A 253 4.16 -8.16 -21.41
CA LEU A 253 4.57 -8.73 -22.69
C LEU A 253 5.02 -7.59 -23.60
N LEU A 254 6.28 -7.63 -24.03
CA LEU A 254 6.90 -6.62 -24.87
C LEU A 254 7.09 -7.11 -26.30
N ASN A 255 6.75 -6.28 -27.28
CA ASN A 255 7.10 -6.53 -28.68
C ASN A 255 8.59 -6.27 -28.96
N THR A 256 9.02 -6.52 -30.20
CA THR A 256 10.41 -6.27 -30.64
C THR A 256 10.89 -4.82 -30.55
N GLU A 257 9.97 -3.85 -30.47
CA GLU A 257 10.27 -2.43 -30.27
C GLU A 257 10.33 -2.04 -28.78
N GLY A 258 10.09 -2.99 -27.86
CA GLY A 258 10.04 -2.76 -26.42
C GLY A 258 8.74 -2.13 -25.93
N ARG A 259 7.67 -2.17 -26.73
CA ARG A 259 6.34 -1.67 -26.32
C ARG A 259 5.53 -2.76 -25.66
N VAL A 260 4.79 -2.37 -24.61
CA VAL A 260 3.86 -3.25 -23.90
C VAL A 260 2.66 -3.56 -24.79
N ILE A 261 2.46 -4.84 -25.11
CA ILE A 261 1.35 -5.35 -25.92
C ILE A 261 0.33 -6.16 -25.10
N ALA A 262 0.71 -6.62 -23.92
CA ALA A 262 -0.18 -7.17 -22.88
C ALA A 262 0.46 -6.93 -21.51
N GLN A 263 -0.35 -6.78 -20.45
CA GLN A 263 0.16 -6.57 -19.09
C GLN A 263 -0.81 -7.04 -18.01
N ASP A 264 -0.28 -7.36 -16.84
CA ASP A 264 -1.02 -7.55 -15.61
C ASP A 264 -0.18 -7.07 -14.41
N ASP A 265 -0.70 -6.06 -13.70
CA ASP A 265 0.00 -5.26 -12.70
C ASP A 265 -0.79 -5.23 -11.40
N ASP A 266 -0.48 -6.14 -10.49
CA ASP A 266 -1.36 -6.39 -9.35
C ASP A 266 -0.67 -6.76 -8.05
N THR A 267 -1.48 -6.75 -7.00
CA THR A 267 -1.12 -7.35 -5.72
C THR A 267 -0.99 -8.86 -5.91
N PRO A 268 0.10 -9.49 -5.44
CA PRO A 268 0.36 -10.91 -5.66
C PRO A 268 -0.79 -11.84 -5.27
N VAL A 269 -0.83 -12.99 -5.93
CA VAL A 269 -1.75 -14.09 -5.70
C VAL A 269 -3.20 -13.64 -5.89
N ASN A 270 -3.52 -13.13 -7.09
CA ASN A 270 -4.85 -12.60 -7.44
C ASN A 270 -5.38 -11.61 -6.40
N GLN A 271 -4.55 -10.66 -5.96
CA GLN A 271 -4.89 -9.64 -4.96
C GLN A 271 -5.11 -10.12 -3.52
N THR A 272 -4.79 -11.37 -3.21
CA THR A 272 -5.05 -11.93 -1.87
C THR A 272 -3.85 -11.89 -0.93
N ARG A 273 -2.63 -11.68 -1.45
CA ARG A 273 -1.40 -11.68 -0.65
C ARG A 273 -0.66 -10.35 -0.78
N LEU A 274 -0.97 -9.41 0.11
CA LEU A 274 -0.20 -8.19 0.28
C LEU A 274 1.27 -8.55 0.55
N THR A 275 2.21 -7.87 -0.08
CA THR A 275 3.63 -8.20 0.17
C THR A 275 4.01 -7.95 1.64
N THR A 276 3.38 -7.02 2.35
CA THR A 276 3.51 -6.82 3.81
C THR A 276 3.02 -8.00 4.66
N SER A 277 2.27 -8.93 4.08
CA SER A 277 1.81 -10.17 4.73
C SER A 277 2.78 -11.33 4.53
N TRP A 278 3.90 -11.09 3.84
CA TRP A 278 4.86 -12.13 3.50
C TRP A 278 5.78 -12.47 4.67
N VAL A 279 6.11 -13.75 4.82
CA VAL A 279 6.96 -14.27 5.89
C VAL A 279 8.24 -14.90 5.33
N PRO A 280 9.42 -14.71 5.96
CA PRO A 280 10.69 -15.18 5.39
C PRO A 280 10.69 -16.69 5.13
N GLY A 281 11.16 -17.08 3.95
CA GLY A 281 11.28 -18.48 3.52
C GLY A 281 10.00 -19.11 2.99
N GLU A 282 8.85 -18.44 3.05
CA GLU A 282 7.66 -18.93 2.35
C GLU A 282 7.82 -18.81 0.82
N TYR A 283 7.05 -19.63 0.12
CA TYR A 283 6.91 -19.62 -1.32
C TYR A 283 5.52 -19.12 -1.70
N LEU A 284 5.45 -18.26 -2.71
CA LEU A 284 4.19 -17.80 -3.31
C LEU A 284 4.09 -18.39 -4.71
N VAL A 285 2.91 -18.93 -5.02
CA VAL A 285 2.50 -19.28 -6.37
C VAL A 285 1.63 -18.12 -6.87
N ASP A 286 2.15 -17.38 -7.83
CA ASP A 286 1.66 -16.05 -8.18
C ASP A 286 1.22 -16.00 -9.65
N PRO A 287 -0.07 -16.25 -9.93
CA PRO A 287 -0.60 -16.31 -11.29
C PRO A 287 -0.98 -14.93 -11.83
N TYR A 288 -0.78 -14.75 -13.14
CA TYR A 288 -1.09 -13.56 -13.93
C TYR A 288 -1.74 -13.96 -15.25
N ALA A 289 -2.71 -13.17 -15.71
CA ALA A 289 -3.40 -13.39 -16.97
C ALA A 289 -3.26 -12.13 -17.84
N LEU A 290 -2.26 -12.12 -18.72
CA LEU A 290 -1.96 -10.93 -19.52
C LEU A 290 -2.88 -10.89 -20.75
N GLU A 291 -3.83 -9.95 -20.73
CA GLU A 291 -4.72 -9.66 -21.86
C GLU A 291 -4.08 -8.69 -22.85
N PHE A 292 -4.19 -8.96 -24.15
CA PHE A 292 -3.68 -8.08 -25.19
C PHE A 292 -4.43 -6.74 -25.24
N ASN A 293 -3.66 -5.65 -25.19
CA ASN A 293 -4.17 -4.30 -25.37
C ASN A 293 -4.47 -4.01 -26.86
N GLU A 294 -4.94 -2.80 -27.18
CA GLU A 294 -5.30 -2.45 -28.56
C GLU A 294 -4.12 -2.60 -29.55
N GLU A 295 -2.91 -2.23 -29.14
CA GLU A 295 -1.70 -2.40 -29.96
C GLU A 295 -1.33 -3.89 -30.11
N GLY A 296 -1.49 -4.68 -29.05
CA GLY A 296 -1.21 -6.10 -29.04
C GLY A 296 -2.13 -6.94 -29.93
N ARG A 297 -3.39 -6.53 -30.11
CA ARG A 297 -4.36 -7.25 -30.97
C ARG A 297 -3.94 -7.31 -32.45
N ASP A 298 -3.28 -6.26 -32.92
CA ASP A 298 -2.78 -6.16 -34.29
C ASP A 298 -1.33 -6.65 -34.43
N TYR A 299 -0.65 -6.91 -33.31
CA TYR A 299 0.74 -7.34 -33.31
C TYR A 299 0.87 -8.79 -33.79
N ARG A 300 1.92 -9.07 -34.58
CA ARG A 300 2.34 -10.41 -34.99
C ARG A 300 3.86 -10.49 -34.94
N GLY A 301 4.39 -11.56 -34.35
CA GLY A 301 5.83 -11.76 -34.21
C GLY A 301 6.27 -12.11 -32.79
N PRO A 302 7.59 -12.14 -32.55
CA PRO A 302 8.16 -12.54 -31.26
C PRO A 302 8.03 -11.44 -30.21
N ALA A 303 7.66 -11.85 -29.01
CA ALA A 303 7.49 -11.00 -27.84
C ALA A 303 8.20 -11.61 -26.62
N ARG A 304 8.50 -10.78 -25.62
CA ARG A 304 9.25 -11.17 -24.42
C ARG A 304 8.48 -10.77 -23.17
N LEU A 305 8.55 -11.63 -22.15
CA LEU A 305 7.97 -11.33 -20.85
C LEU A 305 9.00 -10.61 -19.98
N GLU A 306 8.57 -9.54 -19.31
CA GLU A 306 9.32 -8.92 -18.22
C GLU A 306 8.52 -8.89 -16.92
N VAL A 307 9.24 -8.88 -15.80
CA VAL A 307 8.66 -8.84 -14.46
C VAL A 307 9.52 -8.03 -13.50
N GLY A 308 8.86 -7.37 -12.55
CA GLY A 308 9.52 -6.80 -11.37
C GLY A 308 8.52 -6.34 -10.32
N PHE A 309 8.99 -5.56 -9.34
CA PHE A 309 8.15 -4.96 -8.30
C PHE A 309 8.15 -3.44 -8.38
N TYR A 310 7.06 -2.82 -7.95
CA TYR A 310 7.02 -1.39 -7.68
C TYR A 310 6.19 -1.06 -6.43
N ASP A 311 6.57 0.01 -5.77
CA ASP A 311 5.77 0.64 -4.72
C ASP A 311 4.63 1.43 -5.39
N PRO A 312 3.36 1.08 -5.16
CA PRO A 312 2.23 1.74 -5.81
C PRO A 312 2.04 3.21 -5.40
N ASP A 313 2.52 3.63 -4.21
CA ASP A 313 2.35 4.98 -3.69
C ASP A 313 3.40 5.94 -4.27
N THR A 314 4.63 5.44 -4.48
CA THR A 314 5.75 6.25 -4.97
C THR A 314 6.11 6.01 -6.44
N GLY A 315 5.72 4.87 -7.00
CA GLY A 315 6.14 4.40 -8.32
C GLY A 315 7.56 3.86 -8.36
N ASN A 316 8.28 3.81 -7.24
CA ASN A 316 9.65 3.33 -7.19
C ASN A 316 9.71 1.83 -7.50
N ARG A 317 10.61 1.46 -8.42
CA ARG A 317 10.84 0.06 -8.79
C ARG A 317 11.91 -0.58 -7.90
N VAL A 318 11.78 -1.88 -7.64
CA VAL A 318 12.77 -2.65 -6.86
C VAL A 318 13.84 -3.21 -7.80
N LEU A 319 15.11 -2.99 -7.46
CA LEU A 319 16.23 -3.49 -8.28
C LEU A 319 16.44 -5.00 -8.10
N ALA A 320 16.59 -5.70 -9.21
CA ALA A 320 17.12 -7.05 -9.29
C ALA A 320 18.63 -7.07 -9.00
N ALA A 321 19.19 -8.24 -8.68
CA ALA A 321 20.62 -8.42 -8.36
C ALA A 321 21.60 -7.90 -9.45
N GLY A 322 21.15 -7.76 -10.70
CA GLY A 322 21.92 -7.17 -11.80
C GLY A 322 21.88 -5.63 -11.88
N GLY A 323 21.15 -4.96 -11.00
CA GLY A 323 20.94 -3.50 -10.98
C GLY A 323 19.86 -2.99 -11.94
N ALA A 324 19.26 -3.87 -12.74
CA ALA A 324 18.04 -3.57 -13.49
C ALA A 324 16.83 -3.57 -12.54
N ASP A 325 15.77 -2.84 -12.90
CA ASP A 325 14.53 -2.72 -12.12
C ASP A 325 13.45 -3.75 -12.52
N HIS A 326 13.81 -4.64 -13.45
CA HIS A 326 13.04 -5.76 -13.94
C HIS A 326 13.99 -6.87 -14.41
N ILE A 327 13.43 -8.02 -14.74
CA ILE A 327 14.12 -9.06 -15.51
C ILE A 327 13.31 -9.45 -16.73
N ILE A 328 14.00 -9.86 -17.80
CA ILE A 328 13.38 -10.52 -18.95
C ILE A 328 13.37 -12.02 -18.66
N LEU A 329 12.19 -12.63 -18.68
CA LEU A 329 12.06 -14.08 -18.51
C LEU A 329 12.69 -14.78 -19.73
N PRO A 330 13.44 -15.89 -19.54
CA PRO A 330 14.11 -16.62 -20.60
C PRO A 330 13.15 -17.47 -21.45
N VAL A 331 12.08 -16.84 -21.94
CA VAL A 331 11.07 -17.42 -22.83
C VAL A 331 10.70 -16.39 -23.90
N GLU A 332 10.53 -16.85 -25.13
CA GLU A 332 9.98 -16.05 -26.22
C GLU A 332 8.55 -16.49 -26.49
N ILE A 333 7.64 -15.53 -26.60
CA ILE A 333 6.24 -15.75 -26.95
C ILE A 333 6.05 -15.34 -28.42
N ALA A 334 5.61 -16.26 -29.28
CA ALA A 334 5.26 -15.97 -30.66
C ALA A 334 3.77 -15.60 -30.75
N VAL A 335 3.48 -14.39 -31.24
CA VAL A 335 2.11 -13.90 -31.43
C VAL A 335 1.67 -14.11 -32.87
N GLU A 336 0.61 -14.90 -33.08
CA GLU A 336 0.08 -15.34 -34.40
C GLU A 336 -1.35 -14.89 -34.75
#